data_AF-A0A662VH14-F1
#
_entry.id   AF-A0A662VH14-F1
#
_cell.length_a   1.000
_cell.length_b   1.000
_cell.length_c   1.000
_cell.angle_alpha   90.00
_cell.angle_beta   90.00
_cell.angle_gamma   90.00
#
_symmetry.space_group_name_H-M   'P 1'
#
loop_
_entity.id
_entity.type
_entity.pdbx_description
1 polymer ?
#
loop_
_entity_poly.entity_id
_entity_poly.type
_entity_poly.pdbx_seq_one_letter_code
_entity_poly.pdbx_strand_id
1 'polypeptide(L)'
;MSVLDEIREIMEDHDLEVTLNKNTVIGLHSSVPIILKVYVGRRKASIELEAEEDLRDVLDELVESGEDIESLVDDVLSELRDIAIEIGRALENKGYRVELNLREGENDVRDIVEEVTEEYEEVLEEELGIGEEEF
;
A
#
# COMPACT_ATOMS: atom_id res chain seq x y z
N MET A 1 8.38 6.93 -26.37
CA MET A 1 8.18 6.70 -24.93
C MET A 1 8.25 5.20 -24.69
N SER A 2 9.06 4.77 -23.72
CA SER A 2 9.09 3.35 -23.34
C SER A 2 7.87 3.02 -22.48
N VAL A 3 7.50 1.74 -22.39
CA VAL A 3 6.40 1.31 -21.52
C VAL A 3 6.70 1.63 -20.05
N LEU A 4 7.96 1.50 -19.62
CA LEU A 4 8.35 1.81 -18.25
C LEU A 4 8.28 3.31 -17.94
N ASP A 5 8.63 4.17 -18.90
CA ASP A 5 8.51 5.62 -18.73
C ASP A 5 7.05 6.05 -18.55
N GLU A 6 6.13 5.43 -19.28
CA GLU A 6 4.70 5.75 -19.20
C GLU A 6 4.08 5.28 -17.90
N ILE A 7 4.49 4.11 -17.38
CA ILE A 7 4.06 3.65 -16.06
C ILE A 7 4.60 4.60 -14.98
N ARG A 8 5.86 5.03 -15.10
CA ARG A 8 6.44 6.02 -14.18
C ARG A 8 5.62 7.31 -14.21
N GLU A 9 5.33 7.85 -15.40
CA GLU A 9 4.55 9.10 -15.53
C GLU A 9 3.17 8.97 -14.88
N ILE A 10 2.46 7.85 -15.07
CA ILE A 10 1.18 7.61 -14.39
C ILE A 10 1.37 7.62 -12.86
N MET A 11 2.37 6.93 -12.33
CA MET A 11 2.61 6.89 -10.88
C MET A 11 3.01 8.27 -10.31
N GLU A 12 3.86 9.02 -11.02
CA GLU A 12 4.29 10.37 -10.63
C GLU A 12 3.11 11.38 -10.67
N ASP A 13 2.18 11.22 -11.62
CA ASP A 13 0.97 12.04 -11.71
C ASP A 13 0.00 11.82 -10.52
N HIS A 14 0.16 10.72 -9.78
CA HIS A 14 -0.58 10.38 -8.56
C HIS A 14 0.31 10.47 -7.29
N ASP A 15 1.31 11.35 -7.30
CA ASP A 15 2.14 11.70 -6.13
C ASP A 15 2.90 10.51 -5.50
N LEU A 16 3.19 9.45 -6.27
CA LEU A 16 4.06 8.36 -5.83
C LEU A 16 5.54 8.69 -6.06
N GLU A 17 6.39 8.31 -5.11
CA GLU A 17 7.84 8.35 -5.30
C GLU A 17 8.28 7.13 -6.14
N VAL A 18 8.73 7.37 -7.37
CA VAL A 18 8.96 6.29 -8.33
C VAL A 18 10.43 5.91 -8.49
N THR A 19 10.72 4.62 -8.34
CA THR A 19 12.01 4.00 -8.66
C THR A 19 11.89 3.04 -9.83
N LEU A 20 12.85 3.11 -10.76
CA LEU A 20 12.94 2.23 -11.93
C LEU A 20 14.07 1.20 -11.77
N ASN A 21 13.78 -0.08 -11.98
CA ASN A 21 14.78 -1.14 -11.97
C ASN A 21 14.57 -2.15 -13.11
N LYS A 22 15.44 -2.12 -14.13
CA LYS A 22 15.45 -3.00 -15.32
C LYS A 22 14.09 -3.10 -16.04
N ASN A 23 13.17 -3.87 -15.47
CA ASN A 23 11.85 -4.14 -16.00
C ASN A 23 10.73 -4.04 -14.95
N THR A 24 11.03 -3.39 -13.82
CA THR A 24 10.10 -3.10 -12.74
C THR A 24 10.01 -1.59 -12.53
N VAL A 25 8.80 -1.11 -12.28
CA VAL A 25 8.51 0.23 -11.78
C VAL A 25 7.94 0.08 -10.38
N ILE A 26 8.48 0.81 -9.42
CA ILE A 26 8.11 0.76 -8.01
C ILE A 26 7.65 2.16 -7.64
N GLY A 27 6.39 2.34 -7.24
CA GLY A 27 5.87 3.59 -6.71
C GLY A 27 5.59 3.46 -5.22
N LEU A 28 6.25 4.26 -4.39
CA LEU A 28 6.03 4.34 -2.95
C LEU A 28 5.02 5.46 -2.66
N HIS A 29 4.00 5.17 -1.85
CA HIS A 29 3.04 6.18 -1.41
C HIS A 29 3.65 7.13 -0.37
N SER A 30 3.32 8.41 -0.46
CA SER A 30 4.00 9.47 0.30
C SER A 30 3.62 9.56 1.78
N SER A 31 2.40 9.14 2.13
CA SER A 31 1.87 9.24 3.51
C SER A 31 1.98 7.96 4.32
N VAL A 32 1.99 6.82 3.64
CA VAL A 32 1.97 5.49 4.25
C VAL A 32 2.88 4.61 3.40
N PRO A 33 3.85 3.89 3.99
CA PRO A 33 4.89 3.20 3.23
C PRO A 33 4.37 1.88 2.63
N ILE A 34 3.47 2.02 1.66
CA ILE A 34 2.89 0.97 0.84
C ILE A 34 3.38 1.19 -0.60
N ILE A 35 3.86 0.10 -1.21
CA ILE A 35 4.41 0.10 -2.55
C ILE A 35 3.40 -0.45 -3.53
N LEU A 36 3.25 0.24 -4.67
CA LEU A 36 2.70 -0.32 -5.90
C LEU A 36 3.82 -0.73 -6.85
N LYS A 37 3.90 -2.03 -7.12
CA LYS A 37 4.98 -2.63 -7.90
C LYS A 37 4.45 -3.17 -9.22
N VAL A 38 5.09 -2.76 -10.31
CA VAL A 38 4.71 -3.16 -11.66
C VAL A 38 5.87 -3.85 -12.35
N TYR A 39 5.77 -5.15 -12.55
CA TYR A 39 6.73 -5.94 -13.30
C TYR A 39 6.29 -6.06 -14.77
N VAL A 40 7.15 -5.68 -15.70
CA VAL A 40 6.89 -5.76 -17.15
C VAL A 40 7.77 -6.84 -17.77
N GLY A 41 7.14 -7.94 -18.17
CA GLY A 41 7.75 -9.01 -18.95
C GLY A 41 7.62 -8.80 -20.46
N ARG A 42 7.87 -9.86 -21.25
CA ARG A 42 7.86 -9.75 -22.73
C ARG A 42 6.48 -9.51 -23.35
N ARG A 43 5.42 -10.08 -22.76
CA ARG A 43 4.00 -9.96 -23.16
C ARG A 43 3.04 -10.06 -21.99
N LYS A 44 3.58 -10.00 -20.78
CA LYS A 44 2.86 -10.13 -19.52
C LYS A 44 3.34 -9.03 -18.60
N ALA A 45 2.45 -8.53 -17.76
CA ALA A 45 2.81 -7.68 -16.65
C ALA A 45 2.07 -8.13 -15.40
N SER A 46 2.69 -8.00 -14.23
CA SER A 46 2.01 -8.14 -12.95
C SER A 46 2.06 -6.82 -12.20
N ILE A 47 0.97 -6.53 -11.48
CA ILE A 47 0.83 -5.36 -10.61
C ILE A 47 0.45 -5.86 -9.22
N GLU A 48 1.23 -5.47 -8.23
CA GLU A 48 1.23 -6.05 -6.88
C GLU A 48 1.38 -4.93 -5.85
N LEU A 49 0.81 -5.12 -4.67
CA LEU A 49 1.03 -4.25 -3.51
C LEU A 49 1.97 -4.94 -2.54
N GLU A 50 2.86 -4.18 -1.92
CA GLU A 50 3.79 -4.66 -0.90
C GLU A 50 3.84 -3.63 0.24
N ALA A 51 3.75 -4.08 1.49
CA ALA A 51 4.06 -3.25 2.65
C ALA A 51 5.58 -3.15 2.82
N GLU A 52 6.10 -1.96 3.09
CA GLU A 52 7.51 -1.81 3.47
C GLU A 52 7.74 -2.22 4.93
N GLU A 53 9.00 -2.52 5.26
CA GLU A 53 9.42 -2.91 6.61
C GLU A 53 9.06 -1.84 7.67
N ASP A 54 9.10 -0.56 7.26
CA ASP A 54 8.85 0.59 8.14
C ASP A 54 7.35 0.90 8.34
N LEU A 55 6.43 0.13 7.71
CA LEU A 55 4.99 0.39 7.81
C LEU A 55 4.46 0.38 9.23
N ARG A 56 4.87 -0.62 10.02
CA ARG A 56 4.43 -0.75 11.39
C ARG A 56 4.83 0.45 12.24
N ASP A 57 6.12 0.82 12.17
CA ASP A 57 6.65 1.96 12.94
C ASP A 57 5.89 3.27 12.60
N VAL A 58 5.56 3.48 11.32
CA VAL A 58 4.77 4.65 10.89
C VAL A 58 3.34 4.60 11.43
N LEU A 59 2.68 3.44 11.41
CA LEU A 59 1.32 3.29 11.93
C LEU A 59 1.27 3.47 13.45
N ASP A 60 2.26 2.95 14.18
CA ASP A 60 2.42 3.15 15.62
C ASP A 60 2.50 4.65 15.96
N GLU A 61 3.35 5.41 15.27
CA GLU A 61 3.47 6.86 15.49
C GLU A 61 2.16 7.62 15.20
N LEU A 62 1.41 7.19 14.19
CA LEU A 62 0.14 7.81 13.79
C LEU A 62 -0.96 7.53 14.82
N VAL A 63 -1.09 6.29 15.28
CA VAL A 63 -2.11 5.93 16.28
C VAL A 63 -1.83 6.56 17.64
N GLU A 64 -0.55 6.64 18.05
CA GLU A 64 -0.13 7.37 19.27
C GLU A 64 -0.46 8.87 19.18
N SER A 65 -0.42 9.43 17.97
CA SER A 65 -0.80 10.82 17.70
C SER A 65 -2.33 11.03 17.67
N GLY A 66 -3.11 9.95 17.73
CA GLY A 66 -4.58 9.96 17.70
C GLY A 66 -5.18 10.02 16.30
N GLU A 67 -4.41 9.67 15.26
CA GLU A 67 -4.91 9.57 13.89
C GLU A 67 -5.71 8.27 13.68
N ASP A 68 -6.72 8.32 12.81
CA ASP A 68 -7.51 7.16 12.40
C ASP A 68 -6.76 6.39 11.30
N ILE A 69 -5.91 5.46 11.72
CA ILE A 69 -5.05 4.69 10.83
C ILE A 69 -5.84 3.74 9.91
N GLU A 70 -6.98 3.22 10.35
CA GLU A 70 -7.83 2.36 9.54
C GLU A 70 -8.38 3.12 8.33
N SER A 71 -8.99 4.28 8.58
CA SER A 71 -9.52 5.14 7.52
C SER A 71 -8.41 5.63 6.58
N LEU A 72 -7.27 6.05 7.13
CA LEU A 72 -6.13 6.50 6.34
C LEU A 72 -5.63 5.41 5.39
N VAL A 73 -5.43 4.19 5.91
CA VAL A 73 -4.92 3.07 5.10
C VAL A 73 -5.94 2.63 4.05
N ASP A 74 -7.23 2.60 4.37
CA ASP A 74 -8.27 2.25 3.39
C ASP A 74 -8.37 3.27 2.24
N ASP A 75 -8.14 4.56 2.52
CA ASP A 75 -8.04 5.60 1.51
C ASP A 75 -6.81 5.38 0.62
N VAL A 76 -5.62 5.15 1.19
CA VAL A 76 -4.39 4.88 0.45
C VAL A 76 -4.51 3.63 -0.42
N LEU A 77 -5.02 2.51 0.12
CA LEU A 77 -5.23 1.28 -0.65
C LEU A 77 -6.21 1.51 -1.80
N SER A 78 -7.22 2.37 -1.61
CA SER A 78 -8.16 2.73 -2.66
C SER A 78 -7.53 3.54 -3.77
N GLU A 79 -6.68 4.51 -3.44
CA GLU A 79 -5.90 5.29 -4.42
C GLU A 79 -4.96 4.38 -5.22
N LEU A 80 -4.16 3.56 -4.55
CA LEU A 80 -3.22 2.64 -5.20
C LEU A 80 -3.92 1.64 -6.13
N ARG A 81 -5.14 1.19 -5.76
CA ARG A 81 -5.95 0.34 -6.62
C ARG A 81 -6.40 1.06 -7.90
N ASP A 82 -6.80 2.32 -7.80
CA ASP A 82 -7.20 3.11 -8.97
C ASP A 82 -6.01 3.33 -9.93
N ILE A 83 -4.83 3.61 -9.38
CA ILE A 83 -3.57 3.71 -10.13
C ILE A 83 -3.24 2.37 -10.80
N ALA A 84 -3.36 1.25 -10.08
CA ALA A 84 -3.12 -0.09 -10.63
C ALA A 84 -4.05 -0.40 -11.81
N ILE A 85 -5.32 -0.01 -11.73
CA ILE A 85 -6.30 -0.19 -12.81
C ILE A 85 -5.93 0.67 -14.02
N GLU A 86 -5.51 1.92 -13.80
CA GLU A 86 -5.07 2.82 -14.87
C GLU A 86 -3.85 2.26 -15.61
N ILE A 87 -2.81 1.86 -14.87
CA ILE A 87 -1.61 1.21 -15.43
C ILE A 87 -1.97 -0.07 -16.17
N GLY A 88 -2.86 -0.88 -15.59
CA GLY A 88 -3.36 -2.11 -16.22
C GLY A 88 -3.98 -1.84 -17.59
N ARG A 89 -4.87 -0.84 -17.68
CA ARG A 89 -5.48 -0.41 -18.95
C ARG A 89 -4.44 0.09 -19.96
N ALA A 90 -3.48 0.90 -19.51
CA ALA A 90 -2.41 1.41 -20.38
C ALA A 90 -1.56 0.26 -20.98
N LEU A 91 -1.27 -0.76 -20.18
CA LEU A 91 -0.54 -1.95 -20.61
C LEU A 91 -1.35 -2.85 -21.55
N GLU A 92 -2.62 -3.10 -21.24
CA GLU A 92 -3.53 -3.88 -22.10
C GLU A 92 -3.69 -3.25 -23.48
N ASN A 93 -3.82 -1.92 -23.55
CA ASN A 93 -3.89 -1.16 -24.80
C ASN A 93 -2.63 -1.34 -25.69
N LYS A 94 -1.50 -1.73 -25.09
CA LYS A 94 -0.24 -2.03 -25.79
C LYS A 94 -0.05 -3.52 -26.07
N GLY A 95 -1.03 -4.35 -25.74
CA GLY A 95 -1.05 -5.78 -26.02
C GLY A 95 -0.38 -6.65 -24.95
N TYR A 96 -0.18 -6.14 -23.74
CA TYR A 96 0.24 -6.95 -22.59
C TYR A 96 -0.96 -7.68 -21.99
N ARG A 97 -0.73 -8.91 -21.50
CA ARG A 97 -1.66 -9.57 -20.58
C ARG A 97 -1.32 -9.13 -19.16
N VAL A 98 -2.23 -8.42 -18.50
CA VAL A 98 -2.02 -7.91 -17.15
C VAL A 98 -2.62 -8.85 -16.11
N GLU A 99 -1.90 -9.07 -15.03
CA GLU A 99 -2.35 -9.81 -13.84
C GLU A 99 -2.32 -8.83 -12.65
N LEU A 100 -3.49 -8.54 -12.06
CA LEU A 100 -3.64 -7.68 -10.89
C LEU A 100 -3.66 -8.57 -9.63
N ASN A 101 -2.57 -8.55 -8.86
CA ASN A 101 -2.41 -9.32 -7.62
C ASN A 101 -2.35 -8.38 -6.41
N LEU A 102 -3.36 -7.52 -6.26
CA LEU A 102 -3.38 -6.51 -5.19
C LEU A 102 -3.78 -7.09 -3.83
N ARG A 103 -4.68 -8.10 -3.85
CA ARG A 103 -5.34 -8.62 -2.64
C ARG A 103 -4.41 -9.17 -1.58
N GLU A 104 -3.29 -9.75 -1.98
CA GLU A 104 -2.31 -10.29 -1.03
C GLU A 104 -1.71 -9.14 -0.21
N GLY A 105 -1.12 -8.14 -0.89
CA GLY A 105 -0.63 -6.95 -0.23
C GLY A 105 -1.70 -6.11 0.49
N GLU A 106 -2.94 -6.04 -0.03
CA GLU A 106 -4.05 -5.38 0.69
C GLU A 106 -4.33 -6.07 2.04
N ASN A 107 -4.33 -7.41 2.08
CA ASN A 107 -4.54 -8.14 3.31
C ASN A 107 -3.33 -8.00 4.24
N ASP A 108 -2.11 -8.13 3.73
CA ASP A 108 -0.89 -7.99 4.53
C ASP A 108 -0.84 -6.62 5.26
N VAL A 109 -1.20 -5.54 4.55
CA VAL A 109 -1.30 -4.19 5.13
C VAL A 109 -2.39 -4.14 6.20
N ARG A 110 -3.56 -4.73 5.95
CA ARG A 110 -4.69 -4.70 6.90
C ARG A 110 -4.42 -5.51 8.16
N ASP A 111 -3.75 -6.65 8.02
CA ASP A 111 -3.33 -7.48 9.15
C ASP A 111 -2.40 -6.66 10.07
N ILE A 112 -1.47 -5.88 9.49
CA ILE A 112 -0.60 -4.97 10.28
C ILE A 112 -1.40 -3.86 10.97
N VAL A 113 -2.39 -3.26 10.30
CA VAL A 113 -3.25 -2.24 10.92
C VAL A 113 -4.07 -2.82 12.07
N GLU A 114 -4.62 -4.02 11.92
CA GLU A 114 -5.35 -4.73 12.97
C GLU A 114 -4.44 -5.00 14.17
N GLU A 115 -3.24 -5.54 13.94
CA GLU A 115 -2.23 -5.77 15.01
C GLU A 115 -1.90 -4.47 15.78
N VAL A 116 -1.62 -3.37 15.07
CA VAL A 116 -1.28 -2.07 15.71
C VAL A 116 -2.45 -1.51 16.51
N THR A 117 -3.67 -1.63 15.98
CA THR A 117 -4.88 -1.11 16.64
C THR A 117 -5.19 -1.90 17.91
N GLU A 118 -5.13 -3.24 17.84
CA GLU A 118 -5.35 -4.11 19.00
C GLU A 118 -4.30 -3.86 20.09
N GLU A 119 -3.02 -3.74 19.73
CA GLU A 119 -1.95 -3.46 20.70
C GLU A 119 -2.15 -2.10 21.39
N TYR A 120 -2.58 -1.07 20.65
CA TYR A 120 -2.85 0.24 21.23
C TYR A 120 -4.08 0.25 22.15
N GLU A 121 -5.14 -0.47 21.78
CA GLU A 121 -6.32 -0.65 22.64
C GLU A 121 -5.95 -1.34 23.96
N GLU A 122 -5.15 -2.41 23.92
CA GLU A 122 -4.67 -3.09 25.12
C GLU A 122 -3.87 -2.14 26.04
N VAL A 123 -2.97 -1.34 25.46
CA VAL A 123 -2.20 -0.33 26.23
C VAL A 123 -3.13 0.70 26.88
N LEU A 124 -4.12 1.20 26.15
CA LEU A 124 -5.08 2.16 26.70
C LEU A 124 -5.92 1.56 27.83
N GLU A 125 -6.38 0.32 27.70
CA GLU A 125 -7.14 -0.36 28.74
C GLU A 125 -6.31 -0.55 30.03
N GLU A 126 -5.04 -0.92 29.89
CA GLU A 126 -4.09 -1.01 30.99
C GLU A 126 -3.83 0.35 31.66
N GLU A 127 -3.59 1.40 30.88
CA GLU A 127 -3.31 2.75 31.40
C GLU A 127 -4.53 3.39 32.09
N LEU A 128 -5.73 3.15 31.56
CA LEU A 128 -6.98 3.64 32.12
C LEU A 128 -7.47 2.82 33.30
N GLY A 129 -6.81 1.68 33.61
CA GLY A 129 -7.17 0.80 34.72
C GLY A 129 -8.56 0.18 34.54
N ILE A 130 -8.98 -0.03 33.29
CA ILE A 130 -10.26 -0.69 32.92
C ILE A 130 -10.03 -2.20 32.73
N GLY A 131 -8.91 -2.73 33.21
CA GLY A 131 -8.72 -4.18 33.35
C GLY A 131 -9.79 -4.74 34.28
N GLU A 132 -10.51 -5.76 33.80
CA GLU A 132 -11.62 -6.41 34.49
C GLU A 132 -11.39 -6.51 36.02
N GLU A 133 -12.17 -5.77 36.81
CA GLU A 133 -12.37 -6.13 38.21
C GLU A 133 -13.10 -7.48 38.22
N GLU A 134 -12.34 -8.58 38.30
CA GLU A 134 -12.86 -9.90 38.67
C GLU A 134 -13.62 -9.77 40.00
N PHE A 135 -14.96 -9.87 39.95
CA PHE A 135 -15.85 -10.00 41.11
C PHE A 135 -16.35 -11.44 41.28
#